data_AF-A0A917CHL7-F1
#
_entry.id   AF-A0A917CHL7-F1
#
_cell.length_a   1.000
_cell.length_b   1.000
_cell.length_c   1.000
_cell.angle_alpha   90.00
_cell.angle_beta   90.00
_cell.angle_gamma   90.00
#
_symmetry.space_group_name_H-M   'P 1'
#
loop_
_entity.id
_entity.type
_entity.pdbx_description
1 polymer ?
#
loop_
_entity_poly.entity_id
_entity_poly.type
_entity_poly.pdbx_seq_one_letter_code
_entity_poly.pdbx_strand_id
1 'polypeptide(L)'
;MITKSGKLLSITLALALGMTLLTGCGGEKNTNTTQAVDPTGNEIIDGKYKDTLTIKVARQLTADVTFRSGEDINNNPHKTWVKDKFNIDLDYVWTADSSSIDTKVRLMLSANEALPDVIQFRGSQDVADALIDSGKFLALNDIFDKNAGENLKNALAEDPTVWNPYTRDGQRYGIPVLDYAYNNDPVLWIRDDWMKKFSLEAPKTVDELEKMMEVFATQDPDGNGKKDTVGLAVGIKDGFKTWGPADSAFLFGAYGTIPNQWNLGGNGELEYGSVQPEAKQVLVKLRDWMSKGYIHKEAGLQDAGKALELFAAGKAGIVTAPYWASGWVLPGVKEVDPNAEYSAYPLPAGPDGKVGRGQSGTSNGVILINKDFAHPEALFLYINYLFDNQGKEGSDLEYGYAEGYDYILKDGQPVWNSEEFPADSPFMPAPKYTLTFDGARIPSQMMKTLNDLAEGKTPETTFEKKAAMDLPGNIKAGAVNYQQRESAMPNMFNGSNTKTMKKRWDFLFQLEKETFNKIIYGELPVDDFDSFVQQWNTSGGETITKEVNEWYKSVKTQ
;
A
#
# COMPACT_ATOMS: atom_id res chain seq x y z
N MET A 1 62.85 -13.23 -30.71
CA MET A 1 63.61 -13.26 -31.97
C MET A 1 63.28 -12.01 -32.76
N ILE A 2 64.30 -11.22 -33.08
CA ILE A 2 64.23 -9.94 -33.81
C ILE A 2 64.73 -10.18 -35.25
N THR A 3 64.28 -9.31 -36.17
CA THR A 3 64.64 -9.14 -37.61
C THR A 3 63.78 -9.98 -38.57
N LYS A 4 63.20 -9.50 -39.69
CA LYS A 4 63.53 -8.51 -40.73
C LYS A 4 62.21 -8.05 -41.44
N SER A 5 61.86 -6.76 -41.62
CA SER A 5 62.28 -5.71 -42.59
C SER A 5 61.70 -5.75 -44.03
N GLY A 6 60.98 -4.67 -44.41
CA GLY A 6 60.79 -4.11 -45.78
C GLY A 6 59.33 -4.14 -46.31
N LYS A 7 58.72 -3.12 -46.94
CA LYS A 7 59.10 -1.76 -47.39
C LYS A 7 57.83 -0.90 -47.65
N LEU A 8 58.00 0.40 -47.43
CA LEU A 8 57.29 1.63 -47.85
C LEU A 8 56.07 1.59 -48.80
N LEU A 9 55.06 2.43 -48.48
CA LEU A 9 54.67 3.58 -49.32
C LEU A 9 54.02 4.69 -48.47
N SER A 10 54.45 5.93 -48.71
CA SER A 10 54.10 7.15 -47.96
C SER A 10 52.87 7.87 -48.53
N ILE A 11 51.98 8.36 -47.67
CA ILE A 11 51.13 9.54 -47.96
C ILE A 11 51.15 10.44 -46.71
N THR A 12 51.61 11.66 -46.92
CA THR A 12 51.73 12.75 -45.96
C THR A 12 50.43 13.57 -45.98
N LEU A 13 49.83 13.89 -44.82
CA LEU A 13 49.12 15.17 -44.67
C LEU A 13 49.08 15.66 -43.22
N ALA A 14 49.25 16.96 -43.09
CA ALA A 14 49.73 17.75 -41.96
C ALA A 14 48.86 17.79 -40.69
N LEU A 15 49.56 17.94 -39.56
CA LEU A 15 49.08 18.55 -38.32
C LEU A 15 48.57 19.98 -38.56
N ALA A 16 47.49 20.35 -37.85
CA ALA A 16 47.30 21.71 -37.37
C ALA A 16 46.67 21.67 -35.96
N LEU A 17 47.53 21.85 -34.94
CA LEU A 17 47.17 22.30 -33.59
C LEU A 17 46.79 23.78 -33.68
N GLY A 18 45.67 24.19 -33.10
CA GLY A 18 45.29 25.59 -32.91
C GLY A 18 44.91 25.84 -31.45
N MET A 19 45.81 26.51 -30.72
CA MET A 19 45.64 27.01 -29.35
C MET A 19 44.76 28.26 -29.30
N THR A 20 43.93 28.31 -28.25
CA THR A 20 43.50 29.47 -27.43
C THR A 20 43.19 30.83 -28.08
N LEU A 21 41.97 31.31 -27.86
CA LEU A 21 41.70 32.72 -27.56
C LEU A 21 40.90 32.83 -26.25
N LEU A 22 41.56 33.32 -25.22
CA LEU A 22 40.96 33.99 -24.05
C LEU A 22 40.71 35.45 -24.46
N THR A 23 39.45 35.90 -24.37
CA THR A 23 39.10 37.31 -24.14
C THR A 23 37.81 37.36 -23.35
N GLY A 24 37.86 38.01 -22.19
CA GLY A 24 36.76 38.11 -21.24
C GLY A 24 35.87 39.33 -21.40
N CYS A 25 34.83 39.32 -20.55
CA CYS A 25 34.00 40.42 -20.03
C CYS A 25 33.13 41.25 -21.00
N GLY A 26 31.83 41.01 -20.92
CA GLY A 26 30.76 41.95 -21.29
C GLY A 26 29.42 41.28 -20.98
N GLY A 27 28.73 41.72 -19.93
CA GLY A 27 27.63 40.98 -19.30
C GLY A 27 26.32 40.95 -20.08
N GLU A 28 25.61 39.82 -19.94
CA GLU A 28 24.16 39.71 -19.82
C GLU A 28 23.84 38.29 -19.32
N LYS A 29 22.95 38.18 -18.33
CA LYS A 29 22.52 36.90 -17.73
C LYS A 29 21.67 36.13 -18.76
N ASN A 30 22.26 35.13 -19.42
CA ASN A 30 21.51 34.07 -20.08
C ASN A 30 21.53 32.81 -19.21
N THR A 31 20.35 32.44 -18.72
CA THR A 31 20.04 31.16 -18.10
C THR A 31 20.11 30.06 -19.16
N ASN A 32 21.24 29.36 -19.24
CA ASN A 32 21.32 28.11 -19.98
C ASN A 32 20.70 27.00 -19.11
N THR A 33 19.45 26.64 -19.39
CA THR A 33 18.90 25.33 -19.09
C THR A 33 19.62 24.31 -19.96
N THR A 34 20.32 23.36 -19.34
CA THR A 34 20.85 22.18 -20.03
C THR A 34 19.69 21.41 -20.66
N GLN A 35 19.59 21.42 -21.99
CA GLN A 35 18.66 20.57 -22.74
C GLN A 35 19.03 19.11 -22.49
N ALA A 36 18.11 18.36 -21.86
CA ALA A 36 18.19 16.91 -21.83
C ALA A 36 17.87 16.39 -23.23
N VAL A 37 18.83 15.73 -23.88
CA VAL A 37 18.65 15.12 -25.20
C VAL A 37 18.11 13.70 -24.98
N ASP A 38 16.91 13.45 -25.48
CA ASP A 38 16.27 12.13 -25.59
C ASP A 38 17.10 11.17 -26.47
N PRO A 39 17.25 9.88 -26.10
CA PRO A 39 17.95 8.87 -26.90
C PRO A 39 17.46 8.69 -28.34
N THR A 40 16.22 9.08 -28.68
CA THR A 40 15.70 8.98 -30.07
C THR A 40 15.74 10.30 -30.86
N GLY A 41 16.13 11.40 -30.22
CA GLY A 41 16.18 12.73 -30.83
C GLY A 41 14.91 13.58 -30.68
N ASN A 42 13.92 13.15 -29.87
CA ASN A 42 12.78 13.99 -29.49
C ASN A 42 13.19 14.97 -28.37
N GLU A 43 13.59 16.17 -28.76
CA GLU A 43 14.06 17.20 -27.83
C GLU A 43 13.01 17.56 -26.76
N ILE A 44 13.48 17.77 -25.52
CA ILE A 44 12.67 18.34 -24.44
C ILE A 44 12.90 19.86 -24.41
N ILE A 45 11.84 20.64 -24.61
CA ILE A 45 11.86 22.11 -24.60
C ILE A 45 10.93 22.58 -23.47
N ASP A 46 11.47 23.36 -22.54
CA ASP A 46 10.74 23.88 -21.37
C ASP A 46 9.98 22.80 -20.59
N GLY A 47 10.59 21.62 -20.46
CA GLY A 47 10.03 20.47 -19.74
C GLY A 47 8.97 19.67 -20.51
N LYS A 48 8.78 19.95 -21.80
CA LYS A 48 7.85 19.22 -22.69
C LYS A 48 8.58 18.54 -23.83
N TYR A 49 8.14 17.34 -24.20
CA TYR A 49 8.58 16.74 -25.45
C TYR A 49 8.09 17.59 -26.63
N LYS A 50 8.96 17.81 -27.62
CA LYS A 50 8.63 18.57 -28.83
C LYS A 50 7.53 17.89 -29.63
N ASP A 51 7.73 16.61 -29.93
CA ASP A 51 6.71 15.76 -30.54
C ASP A 51 5.94 14.99 -29.46
N THR A 52 4.67 14.71 -29.72
CA THR A 52 3.83 13.96 -28.77
C THR A 52 4.44 12.59 -28.51
N LEU A 53 4.78 12.32 -27.24
CA LEU A 53 5.19 11.00 -26.80
C LEU A 53 3.97 10.23 -26.29
N THR A 54 3.57 9.17 -26.99
CA THR A 54 2.53 8.26 -26.48
C THR A 54 3.18 7.14 -25.66
N ILE A 55 2.68 6.92 -24.44
CA ILE A 55 3.09 5.83 -23.56
C ILE A 55 1.90 4.88 -23.41
N LYS A 56 2.08 3.62 -23.81
CA LYS A 56 1.07 2.59 -23.62
C LYS A 56 1.12 2.06 -22.20
N VAL A 57 0.00 2.13 -21.49
CA VAL A 57 -0.09 1.78 -20.08
C VAL A 57 -1.10 0.66 -19.85
N ALA A 58 -0.70 -0.35 -19.08
CA ALA A 58 -1.62 -1.27 -18.43
C ALA A 58 -1.77 -0.90 -16.95
N ARG A 59 -3.01 -0.99 -16.45
CA ARG A 59 -3.34 -0.48 -15.12
C ARG A 59 -4.40 -1.30 -14.39
N GLN A 60 -4.23 -1.42 -13.08
CA GLN A 60 -5.29 -1.85 -12.17
C GLN A 60 -6.18 -0.68 -11.74
N LEU A 61 -7.50 -0.89 -11.71
CA LEU A 61 -8.49 0.04 -11.12
C LEU A 61 -9.08 -0.59 -9.85
N THR A 62 -9.21 0.18 -8.78
CA THR A 62 -9.85 -0.28 -7.53
C THR A 62 -11.36 -0.08 -7.59
N ALA A 63 -12.13 -0.77 -6.73
CA ALA A 63 -13.60 -0.76 -6.80
C ALA A 63 -14.23 0.63 -6.55
N ASP A 64 -13.50 1.52 -5.87
CA ASP A 64 -13.88 2.91 -5.62
C ASP A 64 -13.46 3.88 -6.74
N VAL A 65 -12.95 3.35 -7.86
CA VAL A 65 -12.71 4.12 -9.09
C VAL A 65 -13.97 4.16 -9.92
N THR A 66 -14.56 5.34 -10.02
CA THR A 66 -15.69 5.66 -10.90
C THR A 66 -15.33 6.85 -11.80
N PHE A 67 -16.09 7.15 -12.84
CA PHE A 67 -15.82 8.30 -13.72
C PHE A 67 -17.07 9.15 -13.88
N ARG A 68 -16.88 10.46 -14.12
CA ARG A 68 -18.00 11.34 -14.48
C ARG A 68 -18.66 10.84 -15.76
N SER A 69 -19.91 11.27 -15.95
CA SER A 69 -20.61 11.01 -17.20
C SER A 69 -19.79 11.54 -18.39
N GLY A 70 -19.42 10.63 -19.31
CA GLY A 70 -18.59 10.96 -20.48
C GLY A 70 -17.09 10.86 -20.28
N GLU A 71 -16.63 10.56 -19.06
CA GLU A 71 -15.22 10.34 -18.74
C GLU A 71 -14.90 8.84 -18.64
N ASP A 72 -13.62 8.53 -18.87
CA ASP A 72 -13.03 7.21 -18.62
C ASP A 72 -11.52 7.35 -18.37
N ILE A 73 -10.83 6.21 -18.22
CA ILE A 73 -9.39 6.22 -17.96
C ILE A 73 -8.55 6.85 -19.11
N ASN A 74 -9.08 6.89 -20.32
CA ASN A 74 -8.49 7.50 -21.50
C ASN A 74 -9.05 8.91 -21.81
N ASN A 75 -10.06 9.38 -21.08
CA ASN A 75 -10.63 10.72 -21.19
C ASN A 75 -10.95 11.27 -19.78
N ASN A 76 -9.99 11.97 -19.18
CA ASN A 76 -10.11 12.53 -17.82
C ASN A 76 -9.16 13.74 -17.63
N PRO A 77 -9.39 14.58 -16.61
CA PRO A 77 -8.58 15.77 -16.34
C PRO A 77 -7.09 15.49 -16.14
N HIS A 78 -6.73 14.35 -15.54
CA HIS A 78 -5.32 14.05 -15.29
C HIS A 78 -4.56 13.75 -16.57
N LYS A 79 -5.14 12.96 -17.48
CA LYS A 79 -4.53 12.68 -18.79
C LYS A 79 -4.34 13.97 -19.59
N THR A 80 -5.34 14.86 -19.58
CA THR A 80 -5.23 16.21 -20.18
C THR A 80 -4.10 17.01 -19.53
N TRP A 81 -4.01 17.01 -18.19
CA TRP A 81 -2.93 17.68 -17.47
C TRP A 81 -1.55 17.14 -17.85
N VAL A 82 -1.37 15.82 -17.93
CA VAL A 82 -0.10 15.19 -18.36
C VAL A 82 0.26 15.62 -19.78
N LYS A 83 -0.75 15.64 -20.67
CA LYS A 83 -0.61 16.05 -22.06
C LYS A 83 -0.18 17.51 -22.17
N ASP A 84 -0.84 18.41 -21.46
CA ASP A 84 -0.52 19.83 -21.49
C ASP A 84 0.83 20.10 -20.82
N LYS A 85 1.15 19.38 -19.74
CA LYS A 85 2.35 19.63 -18.93
C LYS A 85 3.63 19.12 -19.56
N PHE A 86 3.60 17.95 -20.18
CA PHE A 86 4.79 17.25 -20.67
C PHE A 86 4.74 16.91 -22.17
N ASN A 87 3.61 17.16 -22.84
CA ASN A 87 3.30 16.64 -24.18
C ASN A 87 3.28 15.11 -24.27
N ILE A 88 3.05 14.44 -23.14
CA ILE A 88 2.94 12.98 -23.03
C ILE A 88 1.47 12.57 -23.11
N ASP A 89 1.14 11.59 -23.95
CA ASP A 89 -0.19 10.98 -24.03
C ASP A 89 -0.17 9.59 -23.37
N LEU A 90 -0.92 9.42 -22.28
CA LEU A 90 -1.06 8.14 -21.60
C LEU A 90 -2.18 7.33 -22.27
N ASP A 91 -1.81 6.37 -23.12
CA ASP A 91 -2.73 5.46 -23.81
C ASP A 91 -2.93 4.20 -22.98
N TYR A 92 -4.05 4.14 -22.24
CA TYR A 92 -4.38 2.98 -21.43
C TYR A 92 -4.94 1.87 -22.32
N VAL A 93 -4.05 1.00 -22.79
CA VAL A 93 -4.37 -0.09 -23.73
C VAL A 93 -5.27 -1.16 -23.10
N TRP A 94 -5.20 -1.30 -21.78
CA TRP A 94 -6.17 -2.08 -21.02
C TRP A 94 -6.15 -1.76 -19.52
N THR A 95 -7.28 -2.03 -18.86
CA THR A 95 -7.39 -2.03 -17.41
C THR A 95 -7.93 -3.37 -16.88
N ALA A 96 -7.77 -3.61 -15.58
CA ALA A 96 -8.45 -4.70 -14.87
C ALA A 96 -8.76 -4.27 -13.43
N ASP A 97 -9.80 -4.83 -12.84
CA ASP A 97 -10.09 -4.64 -11.42
C ASP A 97 -9.14 -5.46 -10.52
N SER A 98 -9.14 -5.16 -9.23
CA SER A 98 -8.29 -5.85 -8.23
C SER A 98 -8.49 -7.36 -8.14
N SER A 99 -9.68 -7.89 -8.48
CA SER A 99 -9.94 -9.34 -8.45
C SER A 99 -9.49 -10.07 -9.73
N SER A 100 -9.32 -9.33 -10.82
CA SER A 100 -9.03 -9.88 -12.15
C SER A 100 -7.60 -9.65 -12.64
N ILE A 101 -6.86 -8.71 -12.04
CA ILE A 101 -5.54 -8.26 -12.51
C ILE A 101 -4.53 -9.41 -12.64
N ASP A 102 -4.44 -10.28 -11.62
CA ASP A 102 -3.49 -11.41 -11.60
C ASP A 102 -3.78 -12.38 -12.75
N THR A 103 -5.06 -12.73 -12.94
CA THR A 103 -5.49 -13.62 -14.02
C THR A 103 -5.16 -13.02 -15.38
N LYS A 104 -5.44 -11.72 -15.58
CA LYS A 104 -5.17 -11.03 -16.84
C LYS A 104 -3.68 -11.02 -17.17
N VAL A 105 -2.83 -10.70 -16.20
CA VAL A 105 -1.37 -10.68 -16.38
C VAL A 105 -0.84 -12.08 -16.70
N ARG A 106 -1.29 -13.12 -15.99
CA ARG A 106 -0.86 -14.51 -16.26
C ARG A 106 -1.23 -14.96 -17.67
N LEU A 107 -2.42 -14.61 -18.15
CA LEU A 107 -2.85 -14.90 -19.52
C LEU A 107 -1.97 -14.20 -20.55
N MET A 108 -1.72 -12.89 -20.36
CA MET A 108 -0.82 -12.09 -21.21
C MET A 108 0.59 -12.70 -21.28
N LEU A 109 1.15 -13.10 -20.14
CA LEU A 109 2.47 -13.77 -20.07
C LEU A 109 2.46 -15.13 -20.79
N SER A 110 1.42 -15.94 -20.59
CA SER A 110 1.31 -17.28 -21.18
C SER A 110 1.09 -17.24 -22.69
N ALA A 111 0.35 -16.25 -23.18
CA ALA A 111 0.10 -16.02 -24.59
C ALA A 111 1.28 -15.34 -25.31
N ASN A 112 2.31 -14.91 -24.57
CA ASN A 112 3.44 -14.12 -25.07
C ASN A 112 2.98 -12.89 -25.86
N GLU A 113 1.95 -12.21 -25.37
CA GLU A 113 1.42 -10.98 -25.96
C GLU A 113 2.46 -9.85 -25.94
N ALA A 114 2.30 -8.89 -26.84
CA ALA A 114 3.08 -7.67 -26.81
C ALA A 114 2.77 -6.90 -25.51
N LEU A 115 3.80 -6.61 -24.72
CA LEU A 115 3.63 -5.85 -23.49
C LEU A 115 3.41 -4.36 -23.81
N PRO A 116 2.60 -3.65 -23.01
CA PRO A 116 2.59 -2.19 -23.02
C PRO A 116 3.98 -1.64 -22.64
N ASP A 117 4.18 -0.33 -22.81
CA ASP A 117 5.43 0.33 -22.41
C ASP A 117 5.59 0.30 -20.88
N VAL A 118 4.47 0.42 -20.16
CA VAL A 118 4.42 0.51 -18.70
C VAL A 118 3.31 -0.37 -18.15
N ILE A 119 3.60 -1.11 -17.08
CA ILE A 119 2.59 -1.82 -16.29
C ILE A 119 2.59 -1.25 -14.87
N GLN A 120 1.45 -0.68 -14.48
CA GLN A 120 1.18 -0.33 -13.08
C GLN A 120 0.45 -1.51 -12.43
N PHE A 121 1.11 -2.16 -11.47
CA PHE A 121 0.67 -3.43 -10.92
C PHE A 121 0.49 -3.38 -9.39
N ARG A 122 -0.67 -3.82 -8.90
CA ARG A 122 -1.06 -3.91 -7.48
C ARG A 122 -1.77 -5.25 -7.21
N GLY A 123 -1.24 -6.30 -7.83
CA GLY A 123 -1.68 -7.69 -7.65
C GLY A 123 -0.75 -8.50 -6.75
N SER A 124 -0.81 -9.82 -6.85
CA SER A 124 -0.03 -10.71 -5.98
C SER A 124 1.48 -10.66 -6.25
N GLN A 125 2.28 -10.87 -5.20
CA GLN A 125 3.73 -10.87 -5.32
C GLN A 125 4.24 -11.95 -6.30
N ASP A 126 3.59 -13.11 -6.37
CA ASP A 126 4.04 -14.17 -7.26
C ASP A 126 3.81 -13.83 -8.75
N VAL A 127 2.81 -13.00 -9.06
CA VAL A 127 2.59 -12.48 -10.42
C VAL A 127 3.59 -11.37 -10.74
N ALA A 128 3.91 -10.49 -9.77
CA ALA A 128 4.99 -9.52 -9.94
C ALA A 128 6.34 -10.23 -10.17
N ASP A 129 6.61 -11.31 -9.44
CA ASP A 129 7.79 -12.15 -9.65
C ASP A 129 7.79 -12.76 -11.05
N ALA A 130 6.66 -13.28 -11.54
CA ALA A 130 6.55 -13.84 -12.88
C ALA A 130 6.76 -12.78 -13.99
N LEU A 131 6.27 -11.55 -13.78
CA LEU A 131 6.54 -10.43 -14.67
C LEU A 131 8.06 -10.16 -14.74
N ILE A 132 8.72 -9.98 -13.59
CA ILE A 132 10.17 -9.70 -13.52
C ILE A 132 10.97 -10.86 -14.12
N ASP A 133 10.68 -12.08 -13.70
CA ASP A 133 11.40 -13.30 -14.10
C ASP A 133 11.17 -13.64 -15.60
N SER A 134 10.21 -12.99 -16.29
CA SER A 134 10.01 -13.13 -17.74
C SER A 134 11.16 -12.55 -18.58
N GLY A 135 12.00 -11.70 -17.98
CA GLY A 135 13.12 -11.04 -18.67
C GLY A 135 12.69 -9.93 -19.64
N LYS A 136 11.43 -9.47 -19.58
CA LYS A 136 10.89 -8.43 -20.47
C LYS A 136 10.94 -7.01 -19.88
N PHE A 137 11.42 -6.83 -18.65
CA PHE A 137 11.43 -5.54 -17.95
C PHE A 137 12.85 -4.99 -17.77
N LEU A 138 12.95 -3.67 -17.77
CA LEU A 138 14.20 -2.91 -17.70
C LEU A 138 14.83 -3.02 -16.30
N ALA A 139 16.13 -3.27 -16.23
CA ALA A 139 16.91 -3.07 -15.01
C ALA A 139 17.09 -1.56 -14.76
N LEU A 140 16.68 -1.10 -13.57
CA LEU A 140 16.44 0.31 -13.30
C LEU A 140 17.63 1.06 -12.70
N ASN A 141 18.67 0.38 -12.20
CA ASN A 141 19.72 1.02 -11.39
C ASN A 141 20.32 2.27 -12.07
N ASP A 142 20.86 2.13 -13.28
CA ASP A 142 21.52 3.22 -14.00
C ASP A 142 20.54 4.36 -14.37
N ILE A 143 19.35 4.00 -14.86
CA ILE A 143 18.36 5.00 -15.29
C ILE A 143 17.74 5.72 -14.09
N PHE A 144 17.50 5.02 -12.99
CA PHE A 144 17.01 5.59 -11.74
C PHE A 144 18.05 6.55 -11.16
N ASP A 145 19.32 6.13 -11.06
CA ASP A 145 20.38 6.98 -10.51
C ASP A 145 20.54 8.28 -11.30
N LYS A 146 20.47 8.18 -12.64
CA LYS A 146 20.59 9.32 -13.55
C LYS A 146 19.37 10.24 -13.56
N ASN A 147 18.14 9.71 -13.46
CA ASN A 147 16.93 10.48 -13.75
C ASN A 147 16.02 10.71 -12.54
N ALA A 148 16.08 9.91 -11.48
CA ALA A 148 15.25 10.13 -10.29
C ALA A 148 15.72 11.38 -9.53
N GLY A 149 14.76 12.25 -9.23
CA GLY A 149 14.95 13.48 -8.47
C GLY A 149 15.20 13.21 -6.99
N GLU A 150 15.73 14.21 -6.29
CA GLU A 150 16.14 14.09 -4.89
C GLU A 150 14.96 13.79 -3.96
N ASN A 151 13.81 14.41 -4.18
CA ASN A 151 12.62 14.16 -3.34
C ASN A 151 12.08 12.74 -3.51
N LEU A 152 12.07 12.20 -4.73
CA LEU A 152 11.72 10.80 -4.99
C LEU A 152 12.72 9.85 -4.32
N LYS A 153 14.03 10.11 -4.46
CA LYS A 153 15.10 9.33 -3.81
C LYS A 153 14.97 9.34 -2.30
N ASN A 154 14.73 10.51 -1.70
CA ASN A 154 14.56 10.66 -0.25
C ASN A 154 13.31 9.93 0.26
N ALA A 155 12.18 10.02 -0.45
CA ALA A 155 10.98 9.30 -0.07
C ALA A 155 11.18 7.76 -0.11
N LEU A 156 11.85 7.26 -1.15
CA LEU A 156 12.21 5.83 -1.27
C LEU A 156 13.27 5.39 -0.25
N ALA A 157 14.06 6.33 0.29
CA ALA A 157 15.06 6.06 1.31
C ALA A 157 14.50 6.03 2.75
N GLU A 158 13.27 6.54 2.98
CA GLU A 158 12.60 6.42 4.29
C GLU A 158 12.36 4.95 4.66
N ASP A 159 12.08 4.11 3.67
CA ASP A 159 12.00 2.66 3.82
C ASP A 159 12.64 1.97 2.61
N PRO A 160 13.94 1.64 2.66
CA PRO A 160 14.63 0.99 1.55
C PRO A 160 14.11 -0.43 1.28
N THR A 161 13.34 -1.03 2.19
CA THR A 161 12.85 -2.40 2.03
C THR A 161 11.78 -2.54 0.94
N VAL A 162 11.17 -1.43 0.50
CA VAL A 162 10.22 -1.39 -0.62
C VAL A 162 10.82 -1.87 -1.95
N TRP A 163 12.16 -1.90 -2.06
CA TRP A 163 12.87 -2.44 -3.22
C TRP A 163 13.03 -3.97 -3.20
N ASN A 164 12.96 -4.58 -2.01
CA ASN A 164 13.28 -6.00 -1.83
C ASN A 164 12.43 -6.96 -2.68
N PRO A 165 11.11 -6.74 -2.85
CA PRO A 165 10.29 -7.63 -3.68
C PRO A 165 10.70 -7.60 -5.17
N TYR A 166 11.23 -6.47 -5.63
CA TYR A 166 11.48 -6.18 -7.05
C TYR A 166 12.96 -6.25 -7.45
N THR A 167 13.82 -6.80 -6.58
CA THR A 167 15.26 -6.90 -6.81
C THR A 167 15.66 -8.34 -7.17
N ARG A 168 16.54 -8.50 -8.17
CA ARG A 168 17.21 -9.77 -8.53
C ARG A 168 18.69 -9.49 -8.74
N ASP A 169 19.56 -10.26 -8.08
CA ASP A 169 21.02 -10.16 -8.28
C ASP A 169 21.57 -8.72 -8.19
N GLY A 170 21.02 -7.92 -7.27
CA GLY A 170 21.39 -6.51 -7.06
C GLY A 170 20.78 -5.50 -8.06
N GLN A 171 20.04 -5.98 -9.06
CA GLN A 171 19.33 -5.15 -10.04
C GLN A 171 17.86 -4.98 -9.64
N ARG A 172 17.37 -3.73 -9.68
CA ARG A 172 15.98 -3.36 -9.41
C ARG A 172 15.18 -3.40 -10.71
N TYR A 173 14.00 -4.01 -10.73
CA TYR A 173 13.20 -4.17 -11.96
C TYR A 173 11.84 -3.47 -11.95
N GLY A 174 11.47 -2.85 -10.83
CA GLY A 174 10.24 -2.08 -10.71
C GLY A 174 10.43 -0.89 -9.77
N ILE A 175 9.78 0.23 -10.08
CA ILE A 175 9.72 1.42 -9.23
C ILE A 175 8.59 1.19 -8.21
N PRO A 176 8.88 1.05 -6.92
CA PRO A 176 7.85 0.89 -5.90
C PRO A 176 6.95 2.11 -5.86
N VAL A 177 5.64 1.87 -5.80
CA VAL A 177 4.66 2.92 -5.55
C VAL A 177 4.51 3.06 -4.05
N LEU A 178 4.96 4.19 -3.50
CA LEU A 178 4.96 4.45 -2.06
C LEU A 178 3.56 4.66 -1.49
N ASP A 179 3.39 4.27 -0.25
CA ASP A 179 2.22 4.51 0.59
C ASP A 179 2.66 5.12 1.93
N TYR A 180 1.70 5.67 2.68
CA TYR A 180 1.96 6.15 4.03
C TYR A 180 2.29 4.99 4.98
N ALA A 181 3.23 5.21 5.89
CA ALA A 181 3.52 4.27 6.96
C ALA A 181 2.30 4.14 7.88
N TYR A 182 2.00 2.91 8.29
CA TYR A 182 0.85 2.56 9.13
C TYR A 182 -0.52 2.88 8.51
N ASN A 183 -0.60 3.12 7.19
CA ASN A 183 -1.82 3.56 6.51
C ASN A 183 -3.00 2.58 6.69
N ASN A 184 -2.70 1.28 6.72
CA ASN A 184 -3.70 0.21 6.85
C ASN A 184 -3.63 -0.51 8.21
N ASP A 185 -2.87 0.03 9.16
CA ASP A 185 -2.78 -0.52 10.51
C ASP A 185 -4.11 -0.29 11.25
N PRO A 186 -4.73 -1.33 11.82
CA PRO A 186 -6.03 -1.19 12.44
C PRO A 186 -5.96 -0.57 13.84
N VAL A 187 -7.01 0.17 14.18
CA VAL A 187 -7.39 0.55 15.54
C VAL A 187 -8.76 -0.06 15.88
N LEU A 188 -9.19 -0.02 17.14
CA LEU A 188 -10.56 -0.42 17.49
C LEU A 188 -11.53 0.72 17.17
N TRP A 189 -12.61 0.42 16.47
CA TRP A 189 -13.78 1.29 16.35
C TRP A 189 -14.90 0.70 17.20
N ILE A 190 -15.42 1.49 18.14
CA ILE A 190 -16.40 1.02 19.14
C ILE A 190 -17.62 1.94 19.14
N ARG A 191 -18.81 1.35 19.27
CA ARG A 191 -20.08 2.06 19.51
C ARG A 191 -20.07 2.77 20.87
N ASP A 192 -19.84 4.09 20.85
CA ASP A 192 -19.77 4.94 22.04
C ASP A 192 -21.12 5.00 22.74
N ASP A 193 -22.21 5.05 21.98
CA ASP A 193 -23.56 5.05 22.50
C ASP A 193 -23.92 3.74 23.21
N TRP A 194 -23.43 2.59 22.71
CA TRP A 194 -23.58 1.32 23.40
C TRP A 194 -22.75 1.27 24.68
N MET A 195 -21.50 1.74 24.66
CA MET A 195 -20.68 1.85 25.87
C MET A 195 -21.36 2.73 26.93
N LYS A 196 -21.90 3.89 26.54
CA LYS A 196 -22.66 4.78 27.43
C LYS A 196 -23.89 4.11 28.01
N LYS A 197 -24.69 3.41 27.19
CA LYS A 197 -25.91 2.68 27.61
C LYS A 197 -25.63 1.68 28.73
N PHE A 198 -24.49 0.99 28.67
CA PHE A 198 -24.12 -0.05 29.64
C PHE A 198 -23.05 0.40 30.66
N SER A 199 -22.73 1.70 30.72
CA SER A 199 -21.71 2.25 31.63
C SER A 199 -20.34 1.55 31.51
N LEU A 200 -19.94 1.24 30.28
CA LEU A 200 -18.68 0.59 29.95
C LEU A 200 -17.60 1.63 29.64
N GLU A 201 -16.35 1.31 29.98
CA GLU A 201 -15.16 2.03 29.54
C GLU A 201 -14.52 1.33 28.35
N ALA A 202 -13.72 2.06 27.56
CA ALA A 202 -12.95 1.48 26.47
C ALA A 202 -11.95 0.43 27.00
N PRO A 203 -11.84 -0.75 26.35
CA PRO A 203 -11.09 -1.87 26.88
C PRO A 203 -9.58 -1.65 26.74
N LYS A 204 -8.83 -1.88 27.82
CA LYS A 204 -7.37 -1.82 27.88
C LYS A 204 -6.73 -3.20 27.75
N THR A 205 -7.49 -4.26 28.06
CA THR A 205 -7.03 -5.65 27.98
C THR A 205 -7.97 -6.52 27.14
N VAL A 206 -7.45 -7.62 26.60
CA VAL A 206 -8.27 -8.60 25.84
C VAL A 206 -9.42 -9.16 26.69
N ASP A 207 -9.26 -9.27 28.01
CA ASP A 207 -10.32 -9.74 28.91
C ASP A 207 -11.40 -8.67 29.15
N GLU A 208 -11.04 -7.39 29.19
CA GLU A 208 -12.02 -6.29 29.20
C GLU A 208 -12.76 -6.20 27.86
N LEU A 209 -12.05 -6.40 26.75
CA LEU A 209 -12.66 -6.50 25.42
C LEU A 209 -13.68 -7.63 25.37
N GLU A 210 -13.35 -8.82 25.89
CA GLU A 210 -14.27 -9.96 25.93
C GLU A 210 -15.54 -9.66 26.74
N LYS A 211 -15.41 -9.00 27.89
CA LYS A 211 -16.57 -8.58 28.71
C LYS A 211 -17.45 -7.57 27.96
N MET A 212 -16.85 -6.64 27.23
CA MET A 212 -17.60 -5.71 26.39
C MET A 212 -18.32 -6.44 25.25
N MET A 213 -17.64 -7.37 24.59
CA MET A 213 -18.23 -8.21 23.54
C MET A 213 -19.41 -9.05 24.06
N GLU A 214 -19.32 -9.57 25.28
CA GLU A 214 -20.43 -10.27 25.94
C GLU A 214 -21.66 -9.37 26.07
N VAL A 215 -21.50 -8.16 26.61
CA VAL A 215 -22.59 -7.21 26.77
C VAL A 215 -23.23 -6.89 25.41
N PHE A 216 -22.40 -6.58 24.41
CA PHE A 216 -22.89 -6.26 23.07
C PHE A 216 -23.58 -7.43 22.37
N ALA A 217 -23.17 -8.67 22.61
CA ALA A 217 -23.79 -9.85 22.00
C ALA A 217 -25.04 -10.36 22.75
N THR A 218 -25.28 -9.93 24.00
CA THR A 218 -26.29 -10.57 24.86
C THR A 218 -27.31 -9.64 25.49
N GLN A 219 -27.02 -8.34 25.62
CA GLN A 219 -27.85 -7.38 26.37
C GLN A 219 -28.69 -6.45 25.49
N ASP A 220 -28.95 -6.82 24.23
CA ASP A 220 -29.78 -6.05 23.27
C ASP A 220 -29.34 -4.57 23.16
N PRO A 221 -28.08 -4.32 22.74
CA PRO A 221 -27.56 -2.97 22.71
C PRO A 221 -28.27 -2.07 21.70
N ASP A 222 -28.75 -2.61 20.58
CA ASP A 222 -29.53 -1.89 19.57
C ASP A 222 -31.02 -1.73 19.94
N GLY A 223 -31.49 -2.42 21.00
CA GLY A 223 -32.81 -2.21 21.60
C GLY A 223 -33.97 -2.75 20.77
N ASN A 224 -33.70 -3.70 19.88
CA ASN A 224 -34.70 -4.25 18.96
C ASN A 224 -35.43 -5.48 19.53
N GLY A 225 -35.03 -5.95 20.73
CA GLY A 225 -35.60 -7.10 21.42
C GLY A 225 -35.18 -8.46 20.85
N LYS A 226 -34.19 -8.50 19.95
CA LYS A 226 -33.64 -9.71 19.31
C LYS A 226 -32.16 -9.86 19.64
N LYS A 227 -31.73 -11.11 19.75
CA LYS A 227 -30.31 -11.46 19.89
C LYS A 227 -29.67 -11.59 18.51
N ASP A 228 -29.53 -10.47 17.80
CA ASP A 228 -29.00 -10.42 16.42
C ASP A 228 -27.77 -9.50 16.26
N THR A 229 -27.20 -9.04 17.38
CA THR A 229 -25.95 -8.29 17.45
C THR A 229 -24.79 -9.19 17.86
N VAL A 230 -23.59 -8.87 17.39
CA VAL A 230 -22.33 -9.50 17.80
C VAL A 230 -21.43 -8.49 18.49
N GLY A 231 -20.49 -8.99 19.30
CA GLY A 231 -19.51 -8.14 19.97
C GLY A 231 -18.51 -7.54 18.98
N LEU A 232 -17.84 -8.41 18.22
CA LEU A 232 -16.78 -8.04 17.27
C LEU A 232 -17.15 -8.47 15.84
N ALA A 233 -17.11 -7.53 14.91
CA ALA A 233 -17.10 -7.82 13.48
C ALA A 233 -15.71 -8.30 13.05
N VAL A 234 -15.64 -9.53 12.51
CA VAL A 234 -14.40 -10.13 12.03
C VAL A 234 -14.66 -11.01 10.80
N GLY A 235 -13.81 -10.89 9.80
CA GLY A 235 -13.77 -11.76 8.62
C GLY A 235 -12.60 -12.74 8.71
N ILE A 236 -12.86 -14.02 8.47
CA ILE A 236 -11.86 -15.10 8.56
C ILE A 236 -11.68 -15.80 7.18
N LYS A 237 -12.54 -15.49 6.20
CA LYS A 237 -12.51 -16.11 4.87
C LYS A 237 -11.14 -16.04 4.22
N ASP A 238 -10.44 -14.92 4.31
CA ASP A 238 -9.15 -14.71 3.61
C ASP A 238 -7.92 -14.88 4.53
N GLY A 239 -8.13 -15.38 5.75
CA GLY A 239 -7.10 -15.51 6.78
C GLY A 239 -7.31 -14.51 7.92
N PHE A 240 -6.28 -14.38 8.77
CA PHE A 240 -6.38 -13.66 10.04
C PHE A 240 -5.74 -12.28 10.01
N LYS A 241 -4.78 -12.08 9.09
CA LYS A 241 -4.18 -10.80 8.74
C LYS A 241 -4.53 -10.51 7.29
N THR A 242 -5.25 -9.41 7.04
CA THR A 242 -5.64 -9.04 5.68
C THR A 242 -5.10 -7.65 5.35
N TRP A 243 -5.92 -6.80 4.74
CA TRP A 243 -5.56 -5.44 4.33
C TRP A 243 -5.99 -4.39 5.36
N GLY A 244 -6.37 -4.80 6.58
CA GLY A 244 -6.64 -3.92 7.73
C GLY A 244 -8.05 -4.06 8.32
N PRO A 245 -9.13 -3.85 7.55
CA PRO A 245 -10.48 -3.90 8.09
C PRO A 245 -10.93 -5.30 8.52
N ALA A 246 -11.65 -5.34 9.64
CA ALA A 246 -12.30 -6.50 10.24
C ALA A 246 -11.40 -7.74 10.33
N ASP A 247 -10.07 -7.57 10.41
CA ASP A 247 -9.14 -8.68 10.61
C ASP A 247 -8.87 -8.91 12.10
N SER A 248 -8.32 -10.09 12.42
CA SER A 248 -8.08 -10.54 13.79
C SER A 248 -6.61 -10.53 14.18
N ALA A 249 -5.73 -9.97 13.34
CA ALA A 249 -4.29 -10.00 13.55
C ALA A 249 -3.88 -9.30 14.85
N PHE A 250 -4.64 -8.30 15.29
CA PHE A 250 -4.40 -7.62 16.56
C PHE A 250 -4.46 -8.57 17.76
N LEU A 251 -5.35 -9.58 17.72
CA LEU A 251 -5.48 -10.56 18.79
C LEU A 251 -4.24 -11.45 18.82
N PHE A 252 -3.73 -11.88 17.66
CA PHE A 252 -2.46 -12.62 17.61
C PHE A 252 -1.29 -11.76 18.13
N GLY A 253 -1.24 -10.50 17.73
CA GLY A 253 -0.21 -9.55 18.16
C GLY A 253 -0.20 -9.35 19.68
N ALA A 254 -1.38 -9.32 20.32
CA ALA A 254 -1.52 -9.26 21.77
C ALA A 254 -0.90 -10.48 22.49
N TYR A 255 -0.71 -11.61 21.80
CA TYR A 255 -0.04 -12.81 22.31
C TYR A 255 1.43 -12.88 21.84
N GLY A 256 1.86 -11.99 20.93
CA GLY A 256 3.25 -11.86 20.49
C GLY A 256 3.58 -12.55 19.17
N THR A 257 2.59 -12.92 18.36
CA THR A 257 2.81 -13.46 17.01
C THR A 257 1.89 -12.78 16.00
N ILE A 258 2.19 -12.88 14.71
CA ILE A 258 1.29 -12.44 13.64
C ILE A 258 1.18 -13.56 12.61
N PRO A 259 -0.03 -14.08 12.32
CA PRO A 259 -0.22 -15.13 11.33
C PRO A 259 0.08 -14.63 9.92
N ASN A 260 0.42 -15.55 9.02
CA ASN A 260 0.75 -15.27 7.62
C ASN A 260 1.93 -14.31 7.43
N GLN A 261 2.80 -14.21 8.43
CA GLN A 261 3.92 -13.28 8.48
C GLN A 261 5.17 -13.96 9.03
N TRP A 262 6.35 -13.51 8.58
CA TRP A 262 7.63 -13.87 9.18
C TRP A 262 8.01 -12.83 10.22
N ASN A 263 8.04 -13.25 11.48
CA ASN A 263 8.33 -12.40 12.63
C ASN A 263 9.77 -12.62 13.09
N LEU A 264 10.40 -11.62 13.70
CA LEU A 264 11.71 -11.78 14.31
C LEU A 264 11.56 -12.55 15.63
N GLY A 265 12.10 -13.76 15.70
CA GLY A 265 12.15 -14.59 16.89
C GLY A 265 13.21 -14.12 17.89
N GLY A 266 13.12 -14.60 19.13
CA GLY A 266 14.03 -14.22 20.23
C GLY A 266 15.49 -14.67 20.02
N ASN A 267 15.72 -15.64 19.12
CA ASN A 267 17.04 -16.12 18.71
C ASN A 267 17.68 -15.27 17.58
N GLY A 268 16.97 -14.25 17.08
CA GLY A 268 17.41 -13.41 15.97
C GLY A 268 17.18 -13.99 14.58
N GLU A 269 16.48 -15.13 14.48
CA GLU A 269 16.03 -15.75 13.22
C GLU A 269 14.55 -15.45 12.97
N LEU A 270 14.12 -15.57 11.72
CA LEU A 270 12.73 -15.35 11.34
C LEU A 270 11.90 -16.62 11.55
N GLU A 271 10.73 -16.43 12.16
CA GLU A 271 9.77 -17.48 12.50
C GLU A 271 8.43 -17.19 11.83
N TYR A 272 7.83 -18.21 11.20
CA TYR A 272 6.52 -18.06 10.59
C TYR A 272 5.45 -18.05 11.68
N GLY A 273 4.71 -16.95 11.82
CA GLY A 273 3.88 -16.70 13.00
C GLY A 273 2.71 -17.67 13.18
N SER A 274 2.20 -18.26 12.10
CA SER A 274 1.09 -19.21 12.17
C SER A 274 1.46 -20.56 12.77
N VAL A 275 2.74 -20.92 12.82
CA VAL A 275 3.19 -22.21 13.41
C VAL A 275 3.77 -22.05 14.82
N GLN A 276 3.61 -20.87 15.43
CA GLN A 276 4.09 -20.60 16.78
C GLN A 276 3.06 -20.99 17.85
N PRO A 277 3.49 -21.41 19.06
CA PRO A 277 2.59 -21.77 20.16
C PRO A 277 1.57 -20.67 20.53
N GLU A 278 1.95 -19.40 20.39
CA GLU A 278 1.11 -18.23 20.61
C GLU A 278 -0.13 -18.24 19.70
N ALA A 279 -0.01 -18.74 18.46
CA ALA A 279 -1.15 -18.88 17.56
C ALA A 279 -2.17 -19.90 18.09
N LYS A 280 -1.71 -21.01 18.71
CA LYS A 280 -2.60 -22.00 19.34
C LYS A 280 -3.46 -21.37 20.44
N GLN A 281 -2.87 -20.50 21.25
CA GLN A 281 -3.60 -19.81 22.34
C GLN A 281 -4.69 -18.88 21.80
N VAL A 282 -4.41 -18.19 20.70
CA VAL A 282 -5.39 -17.32 20.04
C VAL A 282 -6.53 -18.13 19.42
N LEU A 283 -6.24 -19.29 18.84
CA LEU A 283 -7.27 -20.19 18.31
C LEU A 283 -8.22 -20.71 19.39
N VAL A 284 -7.74 -20.95 20.62
CA VAL A 284 -8.60 -21.25 21.78
C VAL A 284 -9.58 -20.11 22.03
N LYS A 285 -9.09 -18.86 22.06
CA LYS A 285 -9.90 -17.67 22.31
C LYS A 285 -10.92 -17.43 21.19
N LEU A 286 -10.51 -17.55 19.93
CA LEU A 286 -11.41 -17.40 18.77
C LEU A 286 -12.49 -18.49 18.73
N ARG A 287 -12.15 -19.74 19.06
CA ARG A 287 -13.13 -20.82 19.22
C ARG A 287 -14.14 -20.51 20.32
N ASP A 288 -13.67 -20.03 21.46
CA ASP A 288 -14.53 -19.64 22.58
C ASP A 288 -15.48 -18.50 22.18
N TRP A 289 -14.96 -17.42 21.58
CA TRP A 289 -15.76 -16.30 21.08
C TRP A 289 -16.76 -16.72 20.00
N MET A 290 -16.40 -17.63 19.10
CA MET A 290 -17.33 -18.22 18.12
C MET A 290 -18.47 -18.97 18.83
N SER A 291 -18.13 -19.83 19.80
CA SER A 291 -19.11 -20.65 20.51
C SER A 291 -20.08 -19.82 21.37
N LYS A 292 -19.60 -18.70 21.93
CA LYS A 292 -20.41 -17.75 22.71
C LYS A 292 -21.24 -16.81 21.83
N GLY A 293 -21.00 -16.79 20.52
CA GLY A 293 -21.67 -15.91 19.57
C GLY A 293 -21.19 -14.45 19.63
N TYR A 294 -19.97 -14.21 20.12
CA TYR A 294 -19.39 -12.87 20.18
C TYR A 294 -18.88 -12.40 18.81
N ILE A 295 -18.64 -13.34 17.91
CA ILE A 295 -18.34 -13.11 16.50
C ILE A 295 -19.40 -13.79 15.64
N HIS A 296 -19.58 -13.31 14.42
CA HIS A 296 -20.63 -13.81 13.53
C HIS A 296 -20.38 -15.27 13.14
N LYS A 297 -21.44 -16.11 13.18
CA LYS A 297 -21.34 -17.54 12.85
C LYS A 297 -20.81 -17.81 11.44
N GLU A 298 -20.99 -16.87 10.52
CA GLU A 298 -20.53 -16.96 9.12
C GLU A 298 -19.20 -16.24 8.90
N ALA A 299 -18.44 -15.90 9.95
CA ALA A 299 -17.16 -15.18 9.80
C ALA A 299 -16.16 -15.90 8.86
N GLY A 300 -16.16 -17.24 8.83
CA GLY A 300 -15.37 -18.04 7.89
C GLY A 300 -15.78 -17.92 6.41
N LEU A 301 -16.95 -17.35 6.12
CA LEU A 301 -17.46 -17.06 4.77
C LEU A 301 -17.40 -15.56 4.42
N GLN A 302 -17.08 -14.71 5.40
CA GLN A 302 -17.01 -13.26 5.24
C GLN A 302 -15.56 -12.84 5.01
N ASP A 303 -15.33 -12.13 3.91
CA ASP A 303 -14.10 -11.36 3.74
C ASP A 303 -14.15 -10.09 4.61
N ALA A 304 -13.03 -9.37 4.65
CA ALA A 304 -12.87 -8.14 5.42
C ALA A 304 -13.97 -7.11 5.13
N GLY A 305 -14.32 -6.92 3.86
CA GLY A 305 -15.37 -5.98 3.45
C GLY A 305 -16.74 -6.40 3.98
N LYS A 306 -17.10 -7.68 3.80
CA LYS A 306 -18.39 -8.18 4.27
C LYS A 306 -18.52 -8.18 5.79
N ALA A 307 -17.43 -8.44 6.51
CA ALA A 307 -17.41 -8.35 7.96
C ALA A 307 -17.54 -6.90 8.45
N LEU A 308 -16.87 -5.94 7.79
CA LEU A 308 -16.99 -4.51 8.11
C LEU A 308 -18.43 -3.99 7.98
N GLU A 309 -19.18 -4.50 6.98
CA GLU A 309 -20.60 -4.17 6.80
C GLU A 309 -21.47 -4.52 8.03
N LEU A 310 -21.07 -5.48 8.88
CA LEU A 310 -21.84 -5.78 10.10
C LEU A 310 -21.88 -4.58 11.04
N PHE A 311 -20.79 -3.82 11.15
CA PHE A 311 -20.75 -2.59 11.94
C PHE A 311 -21.64 -1.52 11.30
N ALA A 312 -21.51 -1.32 9.98
CA ALA A 312 -22.33 -0.36 9.22
C ALA A 312 -23.83 -0.70 9.25
N ALA A 313 -24.19 -1.98 9.35
CA ALA A 313 -25.59 -2.41 9.47
C ALA A 313 -26.14 -2.30 10.91
N GLY A 314 -25.35 -1.78 11.86
CA GLY A 314 -25.71 -1.71 13.28
C GLY A 314 -25.76 -3.07 13.99
N LYS A 315 -25.11 -4.10 13.42
CA LYS A 315 -25.12 -5.49 13.92
C LYS A 315 -23.85 -5.90 14.66
N ALA A 316 -22.85 -5.03 14.75
CA ALA A 316 -21.66 -5.24 15.56
C ALA A 316 -21.34 -3.99 16.41
N GLY A 317 -20.89 -4.20 17.64
CA GLY A 317 -20.51 -3.11 18.54
C GLY A 317 -19.05 -2.67 18.40
N ILE A 318 -18.18 -3.56 17.92
CA ILE A 318 -16.74 -3.35 17.75
C ILE A 318 -16.31 -3.83 16.36
N VAL A 319 -15.40 -3.11 15.72
CA VAL A 319 -14.67 -3.58 14.54
C VAL A 319 -13.24 -3.05 14.55
N THR A 320 -12.27 -3.82 14.05
CA THR A 320 -10.93 -3.32 13.74
C THR A 320 -10.95 -2.69 12.36
N ALA A 321 -10.44 -1.46 12.21
CA ALA A 321 -10.27 -0.88 10.89
C ALA A 321 -9.21 0.21 10.87
N PRO A 322 -8.61 0.51 9.71
CA PRO A 322 -7.67 1.62 9.56
C PRO A 322 -8.32 2.97 9.86
N TYR A 323 -7.47 4.00 10.01
CA TYR A 323 -7.93 5.34 10.39
C TYR A 323 -8.97 5.93 9.42
N TRP A 324 -8.80 5.67 8.12
CA TRP A 324 -9.65 6.21 7.06
C TRP A 324 -11.06 5.58 7.02
N ALA A 325 -11.32 4.54 7.81
CA ALA A 325 -12.61 3.85 7.84
C ALA A 325 -13.77 4.74 8.32
N SER A 326 -13.51 5.86 9.03
CA SER A 326 -14.60 6.80 9.36
C SER A 326 -15.15 7.55 8.14
N GLY A 327 -14.43 7.52 7.00
CA GLY A 327 -14.92 8.02 5.71
C GLY A 327 -15.41 6.92 4.76
N TRP A 328 -15.29 5.64 5.13
CA TRP A 328 -15.63 4.52 4.25
C TRP A 328 -16.29 3.37 5.03
N VAL A 329 -17.50 2.99 4.61
CA VAL A 329 -18.37 1.96 5.20
C VAL A 329 -18.90 2.27 6.60
N LEU A 330 -18.07 2.66 7.58
CA LEU A 330 -18.54 2.94 8.95
C LEU A 330 -19.64 4.00 9.05
N PRO A 331 -19.66 5.09 8.24
CA PRO A 331 -20.75 6.05 8.23
C PRO A 331 -22.14 5.45 8.01
N GLY A 332 -22.24 4.30 7.32
CA GLY A 332 -23.50 3.62 7.04
C GLY A 332 -24.32 3.27 8.28
N VAL A 333 -23.68 3.14 9.46
CA VAL A 333 -24.39 2.91 10.73
C VAL A 333 -25.44 3.98 11.03
N LYS A 334 -25.21 5.22 10.57
CA LYS A 334 -26.16 6.33 10.75
C LYS A 334 -27.40 6.24 9.86
N GLU A 335 -27.35 5.44 8.79
CA GLU A 335 -28.52 5.16 7.96
C GLU A 335 -29.50 4.20 8.66
N VAL A 336 -28.97 3.32 9.53
CA VAL A 336 -29.75 2.38 10.33
C VAL A 336 -30.18 3.01 11.66
N ASP A 337 -29.27 3.73 12.31
CA ASP A 337 -29.48 4.42 13.59
C ASP A 337 -28.91 5.84 13.52
N PRO A 338 -29.75 6.86 13.24
CA PRO A 338 -29.30 8.24 13.12
C PRO A 338 -28.60 8.82 14.37
N ASN A 339 -28.77 8.19 15.53
CA ASN A 339 -28.15 8.62 16.79
C ASN A 339 -26.87 7.83 17.11
N ALA A 340 -26.45 6.91 16.25
CA ALA A 340 -25.24 6.13 16.45
C ALA A 340 -24.01 7.02 16.61
N GLU A 341 -23.26 6.80 17.69
CA GLU A 341 -21.99 7.46 17.98
C GLU A 341 -20.91 6.38 18.07
N TYR A 342 -19.74 6.64 17.48
CA TYR A 342 -18.62 5.72 17.57
C TYR A 342 -17.30 6.46 17.47
N SER A 343 -16.27 5.86 18.06
CA SER A 343 -14.93 6.42 18.12
C SER A 343 -13.85 5.37 17.91
N ALA A 344 -12.67 5.84 17.51
CA ALA A 344 -11.45 5.04 17.50
C ALA A 344 -10.80 4.96 18.90
N TYR A 345 -10.28 3.79 19.23
CA TYR A 345 -9.64 3.44 20.49
C TYR A 345 -8.39 2.59 20.28
N PRO A 346 -7.42 2.65 21.21
CA PRO A 346 -6.24 1.80 21.19
C PRO A 346 -6.59 0.30 21.16
N LEU A 347 -5.74 -0.49 20.50
CA LEU A 347 -5.78 -1.95 20.60
C LEU A 347 -5.46 -2.40 22.03
N PRO A 348 -6.14 -3.44 22.56
CA PRO A 348 -5.98 -3.88 23.93
C PRO A 348 -4.73 -4.75 24.12
N ALA A 349 -4.19 -4.75 25.33
CA ALA A 349 -3.08 -5.61 25.71
C ALA A 349 -3.54 -7.05 25.98
N GLY A 350 -2.70 -8.02 25.59
CA GLY A 350 -2.87 -9.42 25.94
C GLY A 350 -2.41 -9.75 27.36
N PRO A 351 -2.41 -11.03 27.75
CA PRO A 351 -2.11 -11.49 29.11
C PRO A 351 -0.75 -11.02 29.66
N ASP A 352 0.25 -10.93 28.79
CA ASP A 352 1.62 -10.53 29.14
C ASP A 352 1.87 -9.01 28.97
N GLY A 353 0.80 -8.22 28.82
CA GLY A 353 0.88 -6.76 28.62
C GLY A 353 1.31 -6.34 27.21
N LYS A 354 1.56 -7.29 26.30
CA LYS A 354 1.88 -6.99 24.89
C LYS A 354 0.66 -6.45 24.17
N VAL A 355 0.89 -5.44 23.34
CA VAL A 355 -0.04 -4.99 22.29
C VAL A 355 0.65 -5.30 20.97
N GLY A 356 -0.11 -5.77 19.98
CA GLY A 356 0.47 -6.04 18.67
C GLY A 356 -0.56 -5.94 17.56
N ARG A 357 -0.08 -5.62 16.35
CA ARG A 357 -0.80 -5.71 15.07
C ARG A 357 0.19 -5.95 13.95
N GLY A 358 -0.26 -6.48 12.81
CA GLY A 358 0.60 -6.52 11.63
C GLY A 358 0.85 -5.11 11.11
N GLN A 359 2.11 -4.75 10.89
CA GLN A 359 2.46 -3.47 10.27
C GLN A 359 2.16 -3.54 8.76
N SER A 360 1.44 -2.55 8.26
CA SER A 360 1.22 -2.33 6.84
C SER A 360 2.52 -1.90 6.15
N GLY A 361 2.73 -2.35 4.91
CA GLY A 361 3.88 -1.92 4.10
C GLY A 361 3.76 -0.46 3.67
N THR A 362 4.90 0.18 3.42
CA THR A 362 5.02 1.56 2.93
C THR A 362 5.03 1.64 1.39
N SER A 363 4.63 0.56 0.72
CA SER A 363 4.38 0.52 -0.72
C SER A 363 3.12 -0.26 -0.99
N ASN A 364 2.42 0.14 -2.05
CA ASN A 364 1.14 -0.45 -2.40
C ASN A 364 1.04 -0.87 -3.87
N GLY A 365 2.16 -0.93 -4.57
CA GLY A 365 2.23 -1.41 -5.94
C GLY A 365 3.61 -1.19 -6.53
N VAL A 366 3.70 -1.43 -7.85
CA VAL A 366 4.94 -1.28 -8.62
C VAL A 366 4.65 -0.77 -10.01
N ILE A 367 5.55 0.07 -10.52
CA ILE A 367 5.61 0.46 -11.92
C ILE A 367 6.74 -0.33 -12.59
N LEU A 368 6.37 -1.17 -13.55
CA LEU A 368 7.31 -1.99 -14.33
C LEU A 368 7.44 -1.40 -15.73
N ILE A 369 8.69 -1.19 -16.17
CA ILE A 369 9.00 -0.58 -17.48
C ILE A 369 9.44 -1.67 -18.45
N ASN A 370 8.75 -1.80 -19.57
CA ASN A 370 9.14 -2.72 -20.62
C ASN A 370 10.53 -2.34 -21.15
N LYS A 371 11.45 -3.31 -21.24
CA LYS A 371 12.83 -3.06 -21.67
C LYS A 371 12.93 -2.57 -23.12
N ASP A 372 11.90 -2.80 -23.93
CA ASP A 372 11.83 -2.37 -25.33
C ASP A 372 11.17 -0.98 -25.48
N PHE A 373 10.71 -0.36 -24.37
CA PHE A 373 10.23 1.03 -24.39
C PHE A 373 11.40 1.99 -24.66
N ALA A 374 11.27 2.82 -25.69
CA ALA A 374 12.36 3.67 -26.15
C ALA A 374 12.62 4.91 -25.27
N HIS A 375 11.64 5.31 -24.46
CA HIS A 375 11.66 6.56 -23.67
C HIS A 375 11.42 6.37 -22.16
N PRO A 376 12.12 5.44 -21.50
CA PRO A 376 11.87 5.14 -20.09
C PRO A 376 12.15 6.34 -19.16
N GLU A 377 12.95 7.32 -19.59
CA GLU A 377 13.21 8.56 -18.86
C GLU A 377 11.97 9.46 -18.72
N ALA A 378 10.99 9.33 -19.63
CA ALA A 378 9.74 10.10 -19.60
C ALA A 378 8.94 9.87 -18.31
N LEU A 379 9.02 8.65 -17.74
CA LEU A 379 8.36 8.35 -16.47
C LEU A 379 9.00 9.11 -15.30
N PHE A 380 10.32 9.29 -15.31
CA PHE A 380 10.98 10.04 -14.25
C PHE A 380 10.66 11.53 -14.33
N LEU A 381 10.51 12.09 -15.55
CA LEU A 381 10.01 13.46 -15.71
C LEU A 381 8.66 13.67 -15.01
N TYR A 382 7.72 12.75 -15.23
CA TYR A 382 6.39 12.78 -14.61
C TYR A 382 6.43 12.53 -13.09
N ILE A 383 7.07 11.45 -12.63
CA ILE A 383 7.08 11.06 -11.21
C ILE A 383 7.81 12.11 -10.37
N ASN A 384 8.98 12.58 -10.82
CA ASN A 384 9.71 13.65 -10.13
C ASN A 384 8.84 14.88 -9.97
N TYR A 385 8.09 15.27 -11.02
CA TYR A 385 7.20 16.42 -10.94
C TYR A 385 6.16 16.28 -9.83
N LEU A 386 5.57 15.10 -9.66
CA LEU A 386 4.62 14.86 -8.57
C LEU A 386 5.29 15.04 -7.19
N PHE A 387 6.45 14.40 -6.97
CA PHE A 387 7.18 14.50 -5.70
C PHE A 387 7.72 15.91 -5.41
N ASP A 388 8.01 16.70 -6.45
CA ASP A 388 8.56 18.05 -6.31
C ASP A 388 7.49 19.13 -6.13
N ASN A 389 6.24 18.87 -6.52
CA ASN A 389 5.20 19.90 -6.59
C ASN A 389 3.91 19.58 -5.82
N GLN A 390 3.58 18.32 -5.53
CA GLN A 390 2.35 18.01 -4.80
C GLN A 390 2.33 18.71 -3.43
N GLY A 391 1.33 19.55 -3.18
CA GLY A 391 1.19 20.26 -1.90
C GLY A 391 2.22 21.36 -1.67
N LYS A 392 3.05 21.69 -2.67
CA LYS A 392 4.08 22.73 -2.57
C LYS A 392 3.48 24.10 -2.91
N GLU A 393 3.72 25.07 -2.02
CA GLU A 393 3.29 26.46 -2.20
C GLU A 393 3.81 27.05 -3.52
N GLY A 394 2.91 27.69 -4.27
CA GLY A 394 3.17 28.31 -5.57
C GLY A 394 3.25 27.32 -6.74
N SER A 395 3.06 26.03 -6.53
CA SER A 395 3.01 25.04 -7.61
C SER A 395 1.58 24.88 -8.17
N ASP A 396 1.47 24.35 -9.38
CA ASP A 396 0.17 24.01 -9.99
C ASP A 396 -0.52 22.81 -9.32
N LEU A 397 0.20 22.07 -8.46
CA LEU A 397 -0.32 20.97 -7.66
C LEU A 397 -0.41 21.32 -6.17
N GLU A 398 -0.38 22.62 -5.82
CA GLU A 398 -0.41 23.08 -4.43
C GLU A 398 -1.69 22.59 -3.72
N TYR A 399 -2.86 22.78 -4.34
CA TYR A 399 -4.14 22.47 -3.70
C TYR A 399 -4.66 21.08 -4.05
N GLY A 400 -4.30 20.54 -5.21
CA GLY A 400 -4.77 19.25 -5.68
C GLY A 400 -4.38 19.01 -7.13
N TYR A 401 -4.98 18.00 -7.72
CA TYR A 401 -4.69 17.56 -9.08
C TYR A 401 -5.62 18.17 -10.12
N ALA A 402 -6.87 18.47 -9.75
CA ALA A 402 -7.85 19.04 -10.67
C ALA A 402 -8.95 19.81 -9.93
N GLU A 403 -9.05 21.11 -10.21
CA GLU A 403 -10.13 21.95 -9.69
C GLU A 403 -11.51 21.38 -10.09
N GLY A 404 -12.44 21.36 -9.13
CA GLY A 404 -13.76 20.75 -9.25
C GLY A 404 -13.78 19.26 -8.96
N TYR A 405 -12.63 18.57 -8.87
CA TYR A 405 -12.53 17.12 -8.57
C TYR A 405 -12.02 16.84 -7.17
N ASP A 406 -10.94 17.52 -6.76
CA ASP A 406 -10.32 17.31 -5.45
C ASP A 406 -10.05 18.60 -4.65
N TYR A 407 -10.37 19.76 -5.22
CA TYR A 407 -10.50 21.04 -4.53
C TYR A 407 -11.34 22.02 -5.38
N ILE A 408 -11.82 23.10 -4.78
CA ILE A 408 -12.35 24.28 -5.50
C ILE A 408 -11.74 25.55 -4.92
N LEU A 409 -11.74 26.64 -5.68
CA LEU A 409 -11.38 27.96 -5.16
C LEU A 409 -12.63 28.76 -4.78
N LYS A 410 -12.68 29.24 -3.54
CA LYS A 410 -13.65 30.24 -3.07
C LYS A 410 -12.92 31.46 -2.57
N ASP A 411 -13.19 32.61 -3.19
CA ASP A 411 -12.53 33.88 -2.88
C ASP A 411 -10.98 33.81 -2.90
N GLY A 412 -10.45 33.00 -3.82
CA GLY A 412 -9.00 32.77 -3.97
C GLY A 412 -8.38 31.85 -2.91
N GLN A 413 -9.19 31.19 -2.08
CA GLN A 413 -8.73 30.19 -1.10
C GLN A 413 -9.21 28.78 -1.47
N PRO A 414 -8.39 27.74 -1.26
CA PRO A 414 -8.79 26.36 -1.52
C PRO A 414 -9.83 25.88 -0.51
N VAL A 415 -10.82 25.15 -1.01
CA VAL A 415 -11.78 24.38 -0.23
C VAL A 415 -11.70 22.92 -0.67
N TRP A 416 -11.52 22.01 0.30
CA TRP A 416 -11.42 20.57 0.07
C TRP A 416 -12.67 19.79 0.50
N ASN A 417 -13.73 20.48 0.93
CA ASN A 417 -14.99 19.86 1.28
C ASN A 417 -15.72 19.36 0.03
N SER A 418 -15.84 18.04 -0.14
CA SER A 418 -16.45 17.44 -1.32
C SER A 418 -17.94 17.75 -1.48
N GLU A 419 -18.65 18.09 -0.40
CA GLU A 419 -20.06 18.50 -0.47
C GLU A 419 -20.25 19.83 -1.21
N GLU A 420 -19.19 20.63 -1.30
CA GLU A 420 -19.21 21.93 -1.96
C GLU A 420 -18.73 21.87 -3.41
N PHE A 421 -18.24 20.71 -3.86
CA PHE A 421 -17.84 20.50 -5.23
C PHE A 421 -19.08 20.48 -6.15
N PRO A 422 -18.91 20.67 -7.48
CA PRO A 422 -20.00 20.52 -8.44
C PRO A 422 -20.78 19.20 -8.25
N ALA A 423 -22.09 19.18 -8.49
CA ALA A 423 -22.94 18.01 -8.20
C ALA A 423 -22.55 16.73 -8.98
N ASP A 424 -21.77 16.86 -10.04
CA ASP A 424 -21.08 15.77 -10.74
C ASP A 424 -19.72 15.40 -10.11
N SER A 425 -19.50 15.73 -8.84
CA SER A 425 -18.27 15.49 -8.08
C SER A 425 -18.56 14.83 -6.72
N PRO A 426 -17.73 13.90 -6.22
CA PRO A 426 -16.59 13.25 -6.85
C PRO A 426 -16.94 11.87 -7.48
N PHE A 427 -16.32 11.59 -8.63
CA PHE A 427 -16.01 10.25 -9.11
C PHE A 427 -14.53 9.97 -8.75
N MET A 428 -13.78 9.09 -9.43
CA MET A 428 -12.43 8.66 -9.00
C MET A 428 -11.62 9.81 -8.38
N PRO A 429 -11.20 9.69 -7.10
CA PRO A 429 -10.45 10.73 -6.42
C PRO A 429 -9.25 11.16 -7.26
N ALA A 430 -9.04 12.47 -7.46
CA ALA A 430 -8.08 12.94 -8.46
C ALA A 430 -6.64 12.40 -8.32
N PRO A 431 -6.07 12.21 -7.11
CA PRO A 431 -4.77 11.54 -6.95
C PRO A 431 -4.75 10.12 -7.54
N LYS A 432 -5.91 9.45 -7.61
CA LYS A 432 -6.05 8.12 -8.18
C LYS A 432 -5.89 8.04 -9.69
N TYR A 433 -5.92 9.16 -10.42
CA TYR A 433 -5.52 9.12 -11.83
C TYR A 433 -4.02 8.91 -12.03
N THR A 434 -3.20 9.17 -11.00
CA THR A 434 -1.73 9.16 -11.16
C THR A 434 -1.16 7.77 -11.45
N LEU A 435 0.00 7.71 -12.12
CA LEU A 435 0.75 6.45 -12.29
C LEU A 435 1.33 5.92 -10.96
N THR A 436 1.25 6.69 -9.88
CA THR A 436 1.63 6.27 -8.52
C THR A 436 0.41 5.95 -7.64
N PHE A 437 -0.73 5.58 -8.26
CA PHE A 437 -2.01 5.17 -7.64
C PHE A 437 -2.72 6.15 -6.72
N ASP A 438 -2.00 6.85 -5.85
CA ASP A 438 -2.56 7.65 -4.77
C ASP A 438 -1.79 8.97 -4.60
N GLY A 439 -1.11 9.41 -5.67
CA GLY A 439 -0.24 10.57 -5.70
C GLY A 439 1.19 10.30 -5.26
N ALA A 440 1.95 11.36 -4.99
CA ALA A 440 3.30 11.27 -4.43
C ALA A 440 3.22 11.19 -2.91
N ARG A 441 3.18 9.97 -2.35
CA ARG A 441 3.15 9.75 -0.90
C ARG A 441 4.56 9.68 -0.33
N ILE A 442 4.77 10.38 0.78
CA ILE A 442 5.97 10.28 1.62
C ILE A 442 5.60 9.44 2.85
N PRO A 443 6.22 8.29 3.10
CA PRO A 443 5.77 7.33 4.12
C PRO A 443 5.50 7.94 5.49
N SER A 444 6.41 8.78 5.99
CA SER A 444 6.34 9.38 7.33
C SER A 444 5.25 10.45 7.52
N GLN A 445 4.67 10.95 6.42
CA GLN A 445 3.95 12.22 6.43
C GLN A 445 2.57 12.14 7.11
N MET A 446 1.69 11.23 6.68
CA MET A 446 0.27 11.31 7.03
C MET A 446 -0.02 11.04 8.52
N MET A 447 0.40 9.89 9.06
CA MET A 447 0.07 9.52 10.44
C MET A 447 0.67 10.48 11.47
N LYS A 448 1.88 11.00 11.19
CA LYS A 448 2.48 12.03 12.02
C LYS A 448 1.66 13.33 11.97
N THR A 449 1.26 13.78 10.78
CA THR A 449 0.42 14.98 10.64
C THR A 449 -0.91 14.83 11.39
N LEU A 450 -1.59 13.68 11.28
CA LEU A 450 -2.84 13.45 12.02
C LEU A 450 -2.63 13.47 13.54
N ASN A 451 -1.53 12.91 14.04
CA ASN A 451 -1.19 13.01 15.47
C ASN A 451 -0.92 14.45 15.90
N ASP A 452 -0.07 15.17 15.17
CA ASP A 452 0.24 16.58 15.43
C ASP A 452 -1.05 17.43 15.48
N LEU A 453 -1.98 17.21 14.55
CA LEU A 453 -3.29 17.89 14.51
C LEU A 453 -4.17 17.53 15.72
N ALA A 454 -4.22 16.25 16.11
CA ALA A 454 -4.96 15.81 17.28
C ALA A 454 -4.39 16.39 18.60
N GLU A 455 -3.08 16.68 18.64
CA GLU A 455 -2.40 17.37 19.74
C GLU A 455 -2.59 18.91 19.69
N GLY A 456 -3.27 19.43 18.68
CA GLY A 456 -3.59 20.86 18.55
C GLY A 456 -2.50 21.69 17.88
N LYS A 457 -1.55 21.07 17.17
CA LYS A 457 -0.57 21.81 16.36
C LYS A 457 -1.30 22.55 15.22
N THR A 458 -0.98 23.83 15.07
CA THR A 458 -1.49 24.63 13.94
C THR A 458 -0.91 24.11 12.63
N PRO A 459 -1.72 23.83 11.59
CA PRO A 459 -1.22 23.42 10.28
C PRO A 459 -0.51 24.58 9.57
N GLU A 460 0.70 24.33 9.07
CA GLU A 460 1.52 25.36 8.41
C GLU A 460 1.58 25.13 6.89
N THR A 461 1.89 23.90 6.49
CA THR A 461 2.00 23.50 5.09
C THR A 461 0.64 23.28 4.44
N THR A 462 0.56 23.35 3.11
CA THR A 462 -0.70 23.05 2.39
C THR A 462 -1.18 21.62 2.64
N PHE A 463 -0.25 20.67 2.75
CA PHE A 463 -0.57 19.29 3.15
C PHE A 463 -1.23 19.23 4.53
N GLU A 464 -0.64 19.86 5.55
CA GLU A 464 -1.20 19.88 6.91
C GLU A 464 -2.56 20.60 6.94
N LYS A 465 -2.73 21.68 6.17
CA LYS A 465 -4.02 22.41 6.07
C LYS A 465 -5.11 21.52 5.45
N LYS A 466 -4.79 20.78 4.40
CA LYS A 466 -5.70 19.80 3.79
C LYS A 466 -6.04 18.67 4.77
N ALA A 467 -5.04 18.13 5.47
CA ALA A 467 -5.23 17.09 6.48
C ALA A 467 -6.06 17.57 7.69
N ALA A 468 -5.97 18.86 8.05
CA ALA A 468 -6.77 19.47 9.10
C ALA A 468 -8.27 19.55 8.76
N MET A 469 -8.62 19.41 7.48
CA MET A 469 -10.01 19.34 6.99
C MET A 469 -10.51 17.91 6.80
N ASP A 470 -9.71 16.90 7.16
CA ASP A 470 -10.13 15.50 7.17
C ASP A 470 -11.20 15.28 8.25
N LEU A 471 -11.88 14.13 8.18
CA LEU A 471 -12.93 13.76 9.14
C LEU A 471 -12.36 13.73 10.56
N PRO A 472 -13.07 14.28 11.57
CA PRO A 472 -12.62 14.21 12.96
C PRO A 472 -12.33 12.78 13.44
N GLY A 473 -13.09 11.80 12.93
CA GLY A 473 -12.85 10.38 13.16
C GLY A 473 -11.49 9.92 12.61
N ASN A 474 -11.13 10.30 11.39
CA ASN A 474 -9.85 9.99 10.76
C ASN A 474 -8.67 10.60 11.53
N ILE A 475 -8.79 11.87 11.95
CA ILE A 475 -7.75 12.56 12.74
C ILE A 475 -7.53 11.84 14.08
N LYS A 476 -8.62 11.55 14.82
CA LYS A 476 -8.55 10.82 16.10
C LYS A 476 -7.95 9.42 15.92
N ALA A 477 -8.41 8.68 14.93
CA ALA A 477 -7.94 7.32 14.67
C ALA A 477 -6.49 7.28 14.21
N GLY A 478 -6.07 8.24 13.37
CA GLY A 478 -4.69 8.39 12.93
C GLY A 478 -3.75 8.69 14.10
N ALA A 479 -4.17 9.54 15.04
CA ALA A 479 -3.43 9.79 16.27
C ALA A 479 -3.30 8.53 17.14
N VAL A 480 -4.40 7.79 17.37
CA VAL A 480 -4.37 6.51 18.11
C VAL A 480 -3.41 5.51 17.45
N ASN A 481 -3.47 5.39 16.12
CA ASN A 481 -2.60 4.54 15.33
C ASN A 481 -1.12 4.92 15.53
N TYR A 482 -0.79 6.19 15.36
CA TYR A 482 0.56 6.73 15.50
C TYR A 482 1.12 6.59 16.93
N GLN A 483 0.27 6.78 17.95
CA GLN A 483 0.66 6.61 19.36
C GLN A 483 0.94 5.15 19.72
N GLN A 484 0.30 4.19 19.04
CA GLN A 484 0.56 2.76 19.17
C GLN A 484 1.54 2.19 18.12
N ARG A 485 2.26 3.02 17.36
CA ARG A 485 3.13 2.55 16.27
C ARG A 485 4.23 1.59 16.71
N GLU A 486 4.73 1.72 17.94
CA GLU A 486 5.75 0.81 18.50
C GLU A 486 5.20 -0.61 18.74
N SER A 487 3.88 -0.80 18.69
CA SER A 487 3.20 -2.09 18.73
C SER A 487 2.96 -2.69 17.34
N ALA A 488 3.31 -1.98 16.26
CA ALA A 488 3.23 -2.51 14.91
C ALA A 488 4.37 -3.52 14.67
N MET A 489 4.02 -4.73 14.26
CA MET A 489 4.95 -5.83 14.04
C MET A 489 5.22 -5.97 12.53
N PRO A 490 6.42 -5.61 12.03
CA PRO A 490 6.76 -5.71 10.62
C PRO A 490 6.91 -7.17 10.17
N ASN A 491 6.49 -7.43 8.93
CA ASN A 491 6.91 -8.65 8.24
C ASN A 491 8.38 -8.53 7.85
N MET A 492 9.23 -9.32 8.50
CA MET A 492 10.67 -9.26 8.30
C MET A 492 11.11 -9.95 7.01
N PHE A 493 10.23 -10.76 6.38
CA PHE A 493 10.44 -11.30 5.04
C PHE A 493 9.65 -10.49 4.01
N ASN A 494 10.35 -9.64 3.26
CA ASN A 494 9.80 -8.76 2.23
C ASN A 494 10.53 -8.90 0.89
N GLY A 495 11.20 -10.03 0.67
CA GLY A 495 11.77 -10.39 -0.63
C GLY A 495 10.76 -11.04 -1.57
N SER A 496 11.21 -11.36 -2.78
CA SER A 496 10.46 -12.23 -3.70
C SER A 496 10.24 -13.63 -3.12
N ASN A 497 9.25 -14.34 -3.63
CA ASN A 497 8.97 -15.71 -3.19
C ASN A 497 10.19 -16.62 -3.35
N THR A 498 10.50 -17.39 -2.31
CA THR A 498 11.58 -18.37 -2.34
C THR A 498 11.29 -19.50 -3.33
N LYS A 499 12.31 -20.28 -3.66
CA LYS A 499 12.18 -21.43 -4.58
C LYS A 499 11.11 -22.42 -4.12
N THR A 500 11.03 -22.69 -2.81
CA THR A 500 10.03 -23.62 -2.27
C THR A 500 8.66 -22.95 -2.12
N MET A 501 8.60 -21.66 -1.76
CA MET A 501 7.34 -20.90 -1.75
C MET A 501 6.63 -20.97 -3.11
N LYS A 502 7.34 -20.72 -4.22
CA LYS A 502 6.79 -20.80 -5.59
C LYS A 502 6.10 -22.14 -5.94
N LYS A 503 6.35 -23.22 -5.18
CA LYS A 503 5.81 -24.57 -5.43
C LYS A 503 4.81 -25.05 -4.38
N ARG A 504 4.95 -24.58 -3.13
CA ARG A 504 4.27 -25.15 -1.96
C ARG A 504 3.44 -24.14 -1.19
N TRP A 505 3.61 -22.84 -1.41
CA TRP A 505 3.00 -21.81 -0.56
C TRP A 505 1.47 -21.87 -0.56
N ASP A 506 0.85 -21.97 -1.75
CA ASP A 506 -0.62 -22.07 -1.85
C ASP A 506 -1.19 -23.25 -1.07
N PHE A 507 -0.52 -24.41 -1.15
CA PHE A 507 -0.90 -25.60 -0.39
C PHE A 507 -0.76 -25.38 1.12
N LEU A 508 0.35 -24.80 1.56
CA LEU A 508 0.62 -24.52 2.97
C LEU A 508 -0.36 -23.50 3.55
N PHE A 509 -0.67 -22.45 2.79
CA PHE A 509 -1.66 -21.43 3.16
C PHE A 509 -3.06 -22.03 3.29
N GLN A 510 -3.45 -22.88 2.32
CA GLN A 510 -4.74 -23.56 2.38
C GLN A 510 -4.82 -24.54 3.56
N LEU A 511 -3.75 -25.31 3.83
CA LEU A 511 -3.66 -26.22 4.98
C LEU A 511 -3.86 -25.45 6.30
N GLU A 512 -3.17 -24.32 6.45
CA GLU A 512 -3.31 -23.43 7.61
C GLU A 512 -4.74 -22.91 7.76
N LYS A 513 -5.28 -22.27 6.72
CA LYS A 513 -6.63 -21.70 6.71
C LYS A 513 -7.69 -22.74 7.04
N GLU A 514 -7.63 -23.93 6.45
CA GLU A 514 -8.59 -25.01 6.73
C GLU A 514 -8.50 -25.48 8.17
N THR A 515 -7.28 -25.67 8.69
CA THR A 515 -7.09 -26.20 10.05
C THR A 515 -7.58 -25.18 11.08
N PHE A 516 -7.19 -23.92 10.93
CA PHE A 516 -7.56 -22.87 11.88
C PHE A 516 -9.09 -22.66 11.87
N ASN A 517 -9.72 -22.62 10.71
CA ASN A 517 -11.19 -22.55 10.61
C ASN A 517 -11.84 -23.74 11.33
N LYS A 518 -11.43 -24.98 11.04
CA LYS A 518 -11.99 -26.17 11.70
C LYS A 518 -11.84 -26.14 13.22
N ILE A 519 -10.72 -25.64 13.74
CA ILE A 519 -10.51 -25.47 15.19
C ILE A 519 -11.48 -24.42 15.77
N ILE A 520 -11.62 -23.26 15.10
CA ILE A 520 -12.50 -22.16 15.53
C ILE A 520 -13.97 -22.59 15.54
N TYR A 521 -14.39 -23.32 14.51
CA TYR A 521 -15.75 -23.87 14.39
C TYR A 521 -16.00 -25.11 15.26
N GLY A 522 -14.96 -25.61 15.96
CA GLY A 522 -15.06 -26.77 16.84
C GLY A 522 -15.16 -28.11 16.12
N GLU A 523 -14.92 -28.15 14.81
CA GLU A 523 -14.84 -29.37 14.00
C GLU A 523 -13.56 -30.17 14.30
N LEU A 524 -12.49 -29.49 14.73
CA LEU A 524 -11.27 -30.10 15.26
C LEU A 524 -11.01 -29.66 16.72
N PRO A 525 -10.47 -30.54 17.58
CA PRO A 525 -9.90 -30.13 18.86
C PRO A 525 -8.69 -29.18 18.64
N VAL A 526 -8.42 -28.35 19.64
CA VAL A 526 -7.30 -27.39 19.59
C VAL A 526 -5.94 -28.10 19.45
N ASP A 527 -5.80 -29.32 19.95
CA ASP A 527 -4.57 -30.10 19.85
C ASP A 527 -4.22 -30.53 18.42
N ASP A 528 -5.17 -30.48 17.47
CA ASP A 528 -4.85 -30.66 16.05
C ASP A 528 -3.96 -29.55 15.48
N PHE A 529 -3.80 -28.43 16.19
CA PHE A 529 -2.78 -27.42 15.87
C PHE A 529 -1.38 -28.05 15.80
N ASP A 530 -1.03 -28.95 16.74
CA ASP A 530 0.31 -29.53 16.79
C ASP A 530 0.55 -30.47 15.59
N SER A 531 -0.48 -31.23 15.21
CA SER A 531 -0.49 -32.03 13.97
C SER A 531 -0.34 -31.15 12.73
N PHE A 532 -1.03 -30.01 12.69
CA PHE A 532 -0.89 -29.03 11.62
C PHE A 532 0.52 -28.50 11.51
N VAL A 533 1.16 -28.10 12.62
CA VAL A 533 2.53 -27.60 12.61
C VAL A 533 3.49 -28.65 12.06
N GLN A 534 3.34 -29.92 12.47
CA GLN A 534 4.13 -31.02 11.94
C GLN A 534 3.90 -31.21 10.43
N GLN A 535 2.66 -31.18 9.97
CA GLN A 535 2.32 -31.32 8.57
C GLN A 535 2.83 -30.14 7.72
N TRP A 536 2.69 -28.92 8.22
CA TRP A 536 3.18 -27.69 7.56
C TRP A 536 4.70 -27.76 7.37
N ASN A 537 5.43 -28.12 8.44
CA ASN A 537 6.88 -28.27 8.39
C ASN A 537 7.32 -29.32 7.36
N THR A 538 6.74 -30.52 7.43
CA THR A 538 7.09 -31.64 6.54
C THR A 538 6.65 -31.44 5.08
N SER A 539 5.64 -30.61 4.84
CA SER A 539 5.14 -30.29 3.49
C SER A 539 5.93 -29.20 2.76
N GLY A 540 7.00 -28.69 3.38
CA GLY A 540 7.91 -27.71 2.80
C GLY A 540 8.15 -26.50 3.67
N GLY A 541 7.36 -26.30 4.73
CA GLY A 541 7.48 -25.18 5.63
C GLY A 541 8.87 -25.05 6.27
N GLU A 542 9.48 -26.15 6.70
CA GLU A 542 10.84 -26.13 7.27
C GLU A 542 11.89 -25.69 6.23
N THR A 543 11.73 -26.10 4.97
CA THR A 543 12.62 -25.69 3.89
C THR A 543 12.44 -24.20 3.60
N ILE A 544 11.20 -23.72 3.57
CA ILE A 544 10.91 -22.30 3.39
C ILE A 544 11.49 -21.47 4.53
N THR A 545 11.36 -21.90 5.79
CA THR A 545 11.97 -21.22 6.94
C THR A 545 13.47 -21.06 6.78
N LYS A 546 14.17 -22.09 6.27
CA LYS A 546 15.61 -22.02 5.98
C LYS A 546 15.90 -21.01 4.86
N GLU A 547 15.20 -21.10 3.74
CA GLU A 547 15.36 -20.19 2.59
C GLU A 547 15.09 -18.72 2.99
N VAL A 548 14.06 -18.47 3.79
CA VAL A 548 13.71 -17.13 4.31
C VAL A 548 14.82 -16.60 5.23
N ASN A 549 15.37 -17.43 6.10
CA ASN A 549 16.47 -17.02 6.98
C ASN A 549 17.79 -16.81 6.23
N GLU A 550 18.06 -17.58 5.19
CA GLU A 550 19.19 -17.33 4.27
C GLU A 550 19.05 -15.98 3.57
N TRP A 551 17.85 -15.68 3.05
CA TRP A 551 17.54 -14.36 2.49
C TRP A 551 17.71 -13.26 3.55
N TYR A 552 17.18 -13.45 4.76
CA TYR A 552 17.24 -12.44 5.83
C TYR A 552 18.69 -12.11 6.22
N LYS A 553 19.54 -13.14 6.33
CA LYS A 553 20.99 -12.98 6.55
C LYS A 553 21.65 -12.21 5.39
N SER A 554 21.24 -12.45 4.15
CA SER A 554 21.82 -11.78 2.98
C SER A 554 21.51 -10.28 2.91
N VAL A 555 20.34 -9.85 3.39
CA VAL A 555 19.91 -8.43 3.36
C VAL A 555 20.28 -7.66 4.62
N LYS A 556 20.42 -8.33 5.78
CA LYS A 556 20.86 -7.69 7.03
C LYS A 556 22.35 -7.33 7.04
N THR A 557 23.14 -7.97 6.16
CA THR A 557 24.60 -7.75 6.06
C THR A 557 24.95 -6.69 5.01
N GLN A 558 23.95 -6.16 4.30
CA GLN A 558 24.05 -5.03 3.36
C GLN A 558 23.61 -3.76 4.08
#